data_AF-A0A955NG96-F1
#
_entry.id   AF-A0A955NG96-F1
#
_cell.length_a   1.000
_cell.length_b   1.000
_cell.length_c   1.000
_cell.angle_alpha   90.00
_cell.angle_beta   90.00
_cell.angle_gamma   90.00
#
_symmetry.space_group_name_H-M   'P 1'
#
loop_
_entity.id
_entity.type
_entity.pdbx_description
1 polymer ?
#
loop_
_entity_poly.entity_id
_entity_poly.type
_entity_poly.pdbx_seq_one_letter_code
_entity_poly.pdbx_strand_id
1 'polypeptide(L)'
;GWGRKVVTFPADGHPELCNAVLDLTGDCRDEIVVWDPYEIWVYTQDDNPKEGRLYSPKRNSLSNYSNYQTTVSLPNTSGPNSE
;
A
#
# COMPACT_ATOMS: atom_id res chain seq x y z
N GLY A 1 -18.02 -2.07 6.10
CA GLY A 1 -18.43 -2.33 4.71
C GLY A 1 -18.53 -3.84 4.46
N TRP A 2 -18.93 -4.26 3.26
CA TRP A 2 -19.14 -5.68 2.89
C TRP A 2 -17.91 -6.36 2.26
N GLY A 3 -16.76 -5.69 2.24
CA GLY A 3 -15.53 -6.24 1.68
C GLY A 3 -14.95 -7.38 2.51
N ARG A 4 -14.14 -8.24 1.87
CA ARG A 4 -13.36 -9.27 2.55
C ARG A 4 -12.13 -8.63 3.20
N LYS A 5 -12.04 -8.67 4.53
CA LYS A 5 -10.81 -8.31 5.25
C LYS A 5 -9.72 -9.35 4.94
N VAL A 6 -8.60 -8.90 4.37
CA VAL A 6 -7.47 -9.78 3.99
C VAL A 6 -6.34 -9.76 5.01
N VAL A 7 -6.17 -8.67 5.75
CA VAL A 7 -5.13 -8.49 6.77
C VAL A 7 -5.73 -7.74 7.95
N THR A 8 -5.29 -8.08 9.16
CA THR A 8 -5.52 -7.28 10.37
C THR A 8 -4.18 -6.72 10.79
N PHE A 9 -4.13 -5.41 11.05
CA PHE A 9 -2.90 -4.75 11.46
C PHE A 9 -2.57 -5.07 12.93
N PRO A 10 -1.29 -5.22 13.31
CA PRO A 10 -0.91 -5.53 14.68
C PRO A 10 -1.20 -4.36 15.62
N ALA A 11 -1.41 -4.66 16.91
CA ALA A 11 -1.54 -3.64 17.96
C ALA A 11 -0.19 -3.43 18.68
N ASP A 12 0.80 -2.95 17.94
CA ASP A 12 2.20 -2.81 18.34
C ASP A 12 2.59 -1.38 18.79
N GLY A 13 1.61 -0.48 18.85
CA GLY A 13 1.79 0.91 19.33
C GLY A 13 2.01 1.93 18.22
N HIS A 14 1.85 1.55 16.96
CA HIS A 14 1.92 2.49 15.84
C HIS A 14 0.84 3.60 15.91
N PRO A 15 1.07 4.75 15.24
CA PRO A 15 0.08 5.80 15.12
C PRO A 15 -1.18 5.37 14.37
N GLU A 16 -2.36 5.69 14.90
CA GLU A 16 -3.64 5.31 14.28
C GLU A 16 -4.35 6.47 13.55
N LEU A 17 -3.77 7.68 13.53
CA LEU A 17 -4.44 8.89 13.02
C LEU A 17 -4.62 8.88 11.50
N CYS A 18 -3.56 8.56 10.74
CA CYS A 18 -3.58 8.57 9.28
C CYS A 18 -2.84 7.35 8.71
N ASN A 19 -3.22 6.94 7.49
CA ASN A 19 -2.57 5.87 6.77
C ASN A 19 -2.48 6.14 5.26
N ALA A 20 -1.50 5.52 4.62
CA ALA A 20 -1.30 5.49 3.18
C ALA A 20 -0.71 4.13 2.77
N VAL A 21 -0.93 3.76 1.51
CA VAL A 21 -0.35 2.55 0.91
C VAL A 21 0.41 2.99 -0.34
N LEU A 22 1.73 2.87 -0.31
CA LEU A 22 2.65 3.46 -1.29
C LEU A 22 3.78 2.50 -1.64
N ASP A 23 4.15 2.38 -2.92
CA ASP A 23 5.39 1.74 -3.36
C ASP A 23 6.58 2.69 -3.11
N LEU A 24 7.15 2.61 -1.91
CA LEU A 24 8.30 3.42 -1.48
C LEU A 24 9.64 2.79 -1.86
N THR A 25 9.67 1.46 -1.98
CA THR A 25 10.90 0.69 -2.23
C THR A 25 11.11 0.37 -3.71
N GLY A 26 10.10 0.56 -4.56
CA GLY A 26 10.19 0.46 -6.01
C GLY A 26 10.10 -0.98 -6.53
N ASP A 27 9.68 -1.93 -5.70
CA ASP A 27 9.51 -3.34 -6.07
C ASP A 27 8.07 -3.70 -6.46
N CYS A 28 7.22 -2.67 -6.64
CA CYS A 28 5.79 -2.74 -6.94
C CYS A 28 4.88 -3.29 -5.83
N ARG A 29 5.45 -3.69 -4.68
CA ARG A 29 4.66 -4.06 -3.50
C ARG A 29 4.64 -2.87 -2.56
N ASP A 30 3.44 -2.38 -2.29
CA ASP A 30 3.31 -1.19 -1.46
C ASP A 30 3.64 -1.45 0.01
N GLU A 31 4.31 -0.49 0.62
CA GLU A 31 4.41 -0.31 2.05
C GLU A 31 3.12 0.25 2.64
N ILE A 32 2.84 -0.13 3.88
CA ILE A 32 1.78 0.50 4.69
C ILE A 32 2.45 1.57 5.55
N VAL A 33 2.08 2.83 5.32
CA VAL A 33 2.58 3.98 6.06
C VAL A 33 1.48 4.42 7.02
N VAL A 34 1.82 4.61 8.29
CA VAL A 34 0.90 5.13 9.31
C VAL A 34 1.59 6.25 10.08
N TRP A 35 0.84 7.28 10.45
CA TRP A 35 1.43 8.45 11.12
C TRP A 35 0.44 9.26 11.94
N ASP A 36 1.02 10.07 12.82
CA ASP A 36 0.41 11.18 13.52
C ASP A 36 1.35 12.42 13.46
N PRO A 37 1.12 13.50 14.23
CA PRO A 37 2.03 14.66 14.23
C PRO A 37 3.45 14.41 14.77
N TYR A 38 3.71 13.30 15.45
CA TYR A 38 4.96 13.05 16.18
C TYR A 38 5.83 11.99 15.51
N GLU A 39 5.23 11.01 14.85
CA GLU A 39 5.97 9.91 14.26
C GLU A 39 5.31 9.32 13.00
N ILE A 40 6.14 8.67 12.18
CA ILE A 40 5.74 7.97 10.96
C ILE A 40 6.35 6.57 11.03
N TRP A 41 5.51 5.56 10.84
CA TRP A 41 5.93 4.16 10.80
C TRP A 41 5.68 3.61 9.40
N VAL A 42 6.63 2.82 8.90
CA VAL A 42 6.58 2.20 7.58
C VAL A 42 6.71 0.70 7.75
N TYR A 43 5.69 -0.03 7.34
CA TYR A 43 5.67 -1.48 7.33
C TYR A 43 6.01 -1.97 5.92
N THR A 44 7.12 -2.69 5.81
CA THR A 44 7.59 -3.33 4.59
C THR A 44 7.77 -4.83 4.82
N GLN A 45 7.88 -5.59 3.74
CA GLN A 45 8.09 -7.02 3.78
C GLN A 45 9.53 -7.33 4.21
N ASP A 46 9.71 -8.40 4.97
CA ASP A 46 11.02 -8.89 5.41
C ASP A 46 11.91 -9.36 4.25
N ASP A 47 11.28 -9.76 3.13
CA ASP A 47 11.93 -10.22 1.89
C ASP A 47 12.02 -9.15 0.79
N ASN A 48 12.13 -7.87 1.16
CA ASN A 48 12.26 -6.75 0.22
C ASN A 48 13.73 -6.42 -0.11
N PRO A 49 14.12 -6.24 -1.39
CA PRO A 49 13.33 -6.40 -2.62
C PRO A 49 13.09 -7.85 -3.01
N LYS A 50 11.89 -8.13 -3.51
CA LYS A 50 11.55 -9.45 -4.04
C LYS A 50 11.82 -9.51 -5.54
N GLU A 51 12.61 -10.49 -5.93
CA GLU A 51 12.94 -10.71 -7.33
C GLU A 51 11.84 -11.47 -8.09
N GLY A 52 11.86 -11.34 -9.41
CA GLY A 52 11.00 -12.10 -10.32
C GLY A 52 9.73 -11.36 -10.73
N ARG A 53 8.74 -12.13 -11.20
CA ARG A 53 7.50 -11.57 -11.73
C ARG A 53 6.52 -11.28 -10.60
N LEU A 54 6.32 -10.00 -10.32
CA LEU A 54 5.38 -9.52 -9.31
C LEU A 54 4.10 -8.96 -9.94
N TYR A 55 3.01 -9.04 -9.17
CA TYR A 55 1.75 -8.41 -9.55
C TYR A 55 1.83 -6.91 -9.28
N SER A 56 1.77 -6.11 -10.34
CA SER A 56 1.86 -4.65 -10.29
C SER A 56 0.49 -4.01 -10.61
N PRO A 57 -0.32 -3.66 -9.59
CA PRO A 57 -1.65 -3.09 -9.80
C PRO A 57 -1.60 -1.63 -10.25
N LYS A 58 -2.67 -1.16 -10.90
CA LYS A 58 -2.87 0.27 -11.17
C LYS A 58 -3.38 0.95 -9.89
N ARG A 59 -2.58 1.90 -9.39
CA ARG A 59 -2.87 2.72 -8.19
C ARG A 59 -3.51 4.06 -8.55
N ASN A 60 -4.11 4.69 -7.55
CA ASN A 60 -4.52 6.10 -7.63
C ASN A 60 -3.30 6.98 -7.97
N SER A 61 -3.53 8.09 -8.67
CA SER A 61 -2.50 9.13 -8.81
C SER A 61 -2.17 9.72 -7.43
N LEU A 62 -0.89 10.03 -7.20
CA LEU A 62 -0.45 10.76 -6.01
C LEU A 62 -0.76 12.26 -6.08
N SER A 63 -1.21 12.77 -7.23
CA SER A 63 -1.65 14.16 -7.35
C SER A 63 -2.86 14.42 -6.45
N ASN A 64 -2.80 15.49 -5.65
CA ASN A 64 -3.84 15.88 -4.70
C ASN A 64 -4.20 14.77 -3.70
N TYR A 65 -3.21 13.99 -3.28
CA TYR A 65 -3.38 12.96 -2.26
C TYR A 65 -3.96 13.55 -0.96
N SER A 66 -4.89 12.82 -0.34
CA SER A 66 -5.58 13.23 0.88
C SER A 66 -5.78 12.04 1.81
N ASN A 67 -5.66 12.27 3.12
CA ASN A 67 -5.85 11.25 4.15
C ASN A 67 -7.31 10.75 4.24
N TYR A 68 -8.23 11.43 3.56
CA TYR A 68 -9.65 11.04 3.46
C TYR A 68 -10.00 10.42 2.11
N GLN A 69 -9.03 10.20 1.23
CA GLN A 69 -9.26 9.61 -0.08
C GLN A 69 -9.47 8.11 0.03
N THR A 70 -10.44 7.59 -0.73
CA THR A 70 -10.55 6.14 -0.98
C THR A 70 -9.40 5.68 -1.87
N THR A 71 -8.53 4.83 -1.34
CA THR A 71 -7.47 4.16 -2.11
C THR A 71 -8.01 2.88 -2.74
N VAL A 72 -7.75 2.66 -4.02
CA VAL A 72 -8.17 1.46 -4.77
C VAL A 72 -6.99 0.82 -5.49
N SER A 73 -7.03 -0.51 -5.61
CA SER A 73 -6.07 -1.30 -6.39
C SER A 73 -6.82 -1.95 -7.55
N LEU A 74 -6.59 -1.48 -8.76
CA LEU A 74 -7.23 -2.06 -9.95
C LEU A 74 -6.25 -2.99 -10.67
N PRO A 75 -6.74 -4.10 -11.27
CA PRO A 75 -5.92 -4.90 -12.16
C PRO A 75 -5.28 -4.06 -13.25
N ASN A 76 -3.98 -4.26 -13.47
CA ASN A 76 -3.28 -3.64 -14.57
C ASN A 76 -3.46 -4.51 -15.81
N THR A 77 -4.59 -4.32 -16.53
CA THR A 77 -4.93 -5.05 -17.75
C THR A 77 -4.06 -4.68 -18.96
N SER A 78 -3.07 -3.81 -18.80
CA SER A 78 -2.10 -3.39 -19.82
C SER A 78 -0.69 -3.92 -19.56
N GLY A 79 -0.47 -4.66 -18.47
CA GLY A 79 0.80 -5.34 -18.21
C GLY A 79 1.02 -6.54 -19.15
N PRO A 80 2.21 -7.15 -19.17
CA PRO A 80 2.55 -8.32 -20.02
C PRO A 80 1.78 -9.62 -19.67
N ASN A 81 0.64 -9.49 -18.98
CA ASN A 81 -0.28 -10.53 -18.53
C ASN A 81 -1.72 -10.24 -18.93
N SER A 82 -1.95 -9.34 -19.91
CA SER A 82 -3.26 -9.19 -20.54
C SER A 82 -3.53 -10.37 -21.46
N GLU A 83 -3.94 -11.49 -20.87
CA GLU A 83 -4.67 -12.60 -21.52
C GLU A 83 -6.05 -12.74 -20.87
#